data_AF-A0A9P1APA7-F1
#
_entry.id   AF-A0A9P1APA7-F1
#
_cell.length_a   1.000
_cell.length_b   1.000
_cell.length_c   1.000
_cell.angle_alpha   90.00
_cell.angle_beta   90.00
_cell.angle_gamma   90.00
#
_symmetry.space_group_name_H-M   'P 1'
#
loop_
_entity.id
_entity.type
_entity.pdbx_description
1 polymer ?
#
loop_
_entity_poly.entity_id
_entity_poly.type
_entity_poly.pdbx_seq_one_letter_code
_entity_poly.pdbx_strand_id
1 'polypeptide(L)'
;MALHRRIPKKNRKKLKSVDPFNTKANAQRYQDAKKIRNIAPTNLKDEQPLTKSMMNMMSQNNPIVTKEEAKKKKKQKNAVLKQAEELGLKKGKFETVSRFVRRIEGTLHSRINEQMAIAKHGLAGRKQEEIDADYAKIDEKEKRKKDQEKREIENKIKEARKKREQDAKRKEESEKAKEQRKVAKRKMTEEVEEEEEEEKGSESDEVEDEERKPKKGKKEEKKVRLSKKERRKETLKARKTDEQKRKAGEALINSQEVIAFGERYDAPPVFAGHLKKKFEPLMAKAGQKTLLLHSMLQKGSQKTEYLDNSTKIQAERQRVIDAYRNMKKQRNAAAVASAGGGFVALSE
;
A
#
# COMPACT_ATOMS: atom_id res chain seq x y z
N MET A 1 -11.80 -25.72 -4.33
CA MET A 1 -10.70 -26.32 -5.13
C MET A 1 -10.80 -25.77 -6.54
N ALA A 2 -9.86 -24.94 -6.96
CA ALA A 2 -9.91 -24.31 -8.28
C ALA A 2 -9.50 -25.32 -9.37
N LEU A 3 -10.41 -25.57 -10.32
CA LEU A 3 -10.19 -26.46 -11.47
C LEU A 3 -9.08 -25.90 -12.37
N HIS A 4 -7.93 -26.56 -12.40
CA HIS A 4 -6.87 -26.31 -13.38
C HIS A 4 -7.42 -26.55 -14.80
N ARG A 5 -7.44 -25.50 -15.64
CA ARG A 5 -7.77 -25.61 -17.06
C ARG A 5 -6.71 -26.45 -17.77
N ARG A 6 -7.08 -27.62 -18.28
CA ARG A 6 -6.22 -28.53 -19.06
C ARG A 6 -5.74 -27.84 -20.33
N ILE A 7 -4.44 -27.94 -20.61
CA ILE A 7 -3.80 -27.46 -21.84
C ILE A 7 -4.35 -28.27 -23.04
N PRO A 8 -4.85 -27.62 -24.11
CA PRO A 8 -5.32 -28.33 -25.29
C PRO A 8 -4.15 -28.99 -26.03
N LYS A 9 -4.19 -30.33 -26.14
CA LYS A 9 -3.23 -31.12 -26.94
C LYS A 9 -3.50 -30.89 -28.42
N LYS A 10 -2.49 -30.41 -29.16
CA LYS A 10 -2.60 -30.21 -30.62
C LYS A 10 -2.73 -31.57 -31.33
N ASN A 11 -3.73 -31.70 -32.20
CA ASN A 11 -3.92 -32.88 -33.06
C ASN A 11 -2.77 -33.01 -34.07
N ARG A 12 -1.88 -33.97 -33.85
CA ARG A 12 -0.71 -34.26 -34.71
C ARG A 12 -1.10 -35.08 -35.95
N LYS A 13 -2.16 -34.70 -36.68
CA LYS A 13 -2.60 -35.38 -37.92
C LYS A 13 -1.77 -35.01 -39.19
N LYS A 14 -0.58 -34.41 -39.04
CA LYS A 14 0.25 -33.95 -40.19
C LYS A 14 1.73 -34.35 -40.11
N LEU A 15 2.10 -35.37 -39.34
CA LEU A 15 3.31 -36.11 -39.69
C LEU A 15 2.94 -36.96 -40.90
N LYS A 16 3.11 -36.41 -42.11
CA LYS A 16 3.21 -37.25 -43.30
C LYS A 16 4.32 -38.25 -43.00
N SER A 17 4.01 -39.54 -43.01
CA SER A 17 5.00 -40.60 -42.91
C SER A 17 6.00 -40.40 -44.05
N VAL A 18 7.13 -39.77 -43.74
CA VAL A 18 8.26 -39.75 -44.66
C VAL A 18 8.88 -41.11 -44.50
N ASP A 19 8.55 -42.00 -45.44
CA ASP A 19 9.17 -43.31 -45.56
C ASP A 19 10.70 -43.13 -45.57
N PRO A 20 11.42 -43.66 -44.56
CA PRO A 20 12.87 -43.50 -44.45
C PRO A 20 13.64 -44.15 -45.61
N PHE A 21 12.99 -45.00 -46.40
CA PHE A 21 13.59 -45.67 -47.55
C PHE A 21 13.25 -45.01 -48.90
N ASN A 22 12.51 -43.90 -48.90
CA ASN A 22 12.24 -43.15 -50.13
C ASN A 22 13.46 -42.27 -50.53
N THR A 23 14.44 -42.90 -51.16
CA THR A 23 15.68 -42.28 -51.66
C THR A 23 15.43 -41.17 -52.69
N LYS A 24 14.30 -41.21 -53.41
CA LYS A 24 13.94 -40.23 -54.45
C LYS A 24 13.60 -38.85 -53.86
N ALA A 25 12.94 -38.80 -52.71
CA ALA A 25 12.63 -37.55 -52.02
C ALA A 25 13.85 -36.88 -51.38
N ASN A 26 14.84 -37.68 -50.96
CA ASN A 26 16.11 -37.17 -50.47
C ASN A 26 16.97 -36.64 -51.62
N ALA A 27 17.02 -37.32 -52.77
CA ALA A 27 17.77 -36.87 -53.95
C ALA A 27 17.34 -35.47 -54.45
N GLN A 28 16.05 -35.15 -54.41
CA GLN A 28 15.56 -33.80 -54.75
C GLN A 28 16.06 -32.72 -53.79
N ARG A 29 16.22 -33.03 -52.49
CA ARG A 29 16.83 -32.09 -51.52
C ARG A 29 18.32 -31.83 -51.80
N TYR A 30 18.99 -32.72 -52.54
CA TYR A 30 20.39 -32.52 -52.91
C TYR A 30 20.57 -31.65 -54.15
N GLN A 31 19.54 -31.54 -54.99
CA GLN A 31 19.52 -30.73 -56.22
C GLN A 31 19.07 -29.27 -55.99
N ASP A 32 18.49 -28.96 -54.83
CA ASP A 32 18.11 -27.59 -54.46
C ASP A 32 19.33 -26.71 -54.16
N ALA A 33 19.85 -26.03 -55.19
CA ALA A 33 20.98 -25.09 -55.11
C ALA A 33 20.77 -23.90 -54.14
N LYS A 34 19.54 -23.69 -53.66
CA LYS A 34 19.19 -22.59 -52.73
C LYS A 34 19.23 -22.98 -51.25
N LYS A 35 19.52 -24.24 -50.91
CA LYS A 35 19.73 -24.63 -49.51
C LYS A 35 21.20 -24.47 -49.14
N ILE A 36 21.50 -23.39 -48.41
CA ILE A 36 22.78 -23.20 -47.73
C ILE A 36 22.92 -24.35 -46.72
N ARG A 37 23.73 -25.34 -47.07
CA ARG A 37 24.17 -26.36 -46.13
C ARG A 37 25.19 -25.72 -45.20
N ASN A 38 25.17 -26.08 -43.91
CA ASN A 38 26.33 -25.88 -43.03
C ASN A 38 27.45 -26.82 -43.52
N ILE A 39 28.14 -26.42 -44.57
CA ILE A 39 29.33 -27.09 -45.08
C ILE A 39 30.48 -26.59 -44.19
N ALA A 40 31.23 -27.50 -43.59
CA ALA A 40 32.47 -27.13 -42.91
C ALA A 40 33.42 -26.48 -43.93
N PRO A 41 34.06 -25.34 -43.61
CA PRO A 41 34.90 -24.63 -44.57
C PRO A 41 36.00 -25.56 -45.08
N THR A 42 36.11 -25.69 -46.40
CA THR A 42 37.05 -26.60 -47.07
C THR A 42 38.50 -26.16 -46.94
N ASN A 43 38.75 -24.91 -46.55
CA ASN A 43 40.08 -24.36 -46.35
C ASN A 43 40.28 -24.01 -44.87
N LEU A 44 41.17 -24.74 -44.20
CA LEU A 44 41.60 -24.47 -42.81
C LEU A 44 42.38 -23.15 -42.64
N LYS A 45 42.63 -22.43 -43.74
CA LYS A 45 43.39 -21.16 -43.81
C LYS A 45 42.51 -19.92 -43.87
N ASP A 46 41.20 -20.07 -44.03
CA ASP A 46 40.28 -18.95 -43.90
C ASP A 46 40.03 -18.77 -42.40
N GLU A 47 40.88 -17.98 -41.75
CA GLU A 47 40.67 -17.53 -40.37
C GLU A 47 39.23 -17.07 -40.24
N GLN A 48 38.44 -17.78 -39.43
CA GLN A 48 37.08 -17.36 -39.18
C GLN A 48 37.14 -15.94 -38.63
N PRO A 49 36.42 -14.97 -39.23
CA PRO A 49 36.46 -13.61 -38.76
C PRO A 49 36.07 -13.61 -37.29
N LEU A 50 36.90 -12.98 -36.46
CA LEU A 50 36.69 -12.91 -35.02
C LEU A 50 35.25 -12.50 -34.73
N THR A 51 34.59 -13.25 -33.85
CA THR A 51 33.22 -12.93 -33.47
C THR A 51 33.15 -11.51 -32.89
N LYS A 52 32.00 -10.84 -33.05
CA LYS A 52 31.78 -9.47 -32.52
C LYS A 52 32.11 -9.35 -31.02
N SER A 53 31.85 -10.41 -30.26
CA SER A 53 32.19 -10.49 -28.83
C SER A 53 33.72 -10.54 -28.60
N MET A 54 34.45 -11.32 -29.39
CA MET A 54 35.92 -11.40 -29.31
C MET A 54 36.59 -10.10 -29.76
N MET A 55 36.10 -9.47 -30.83
CA MET A 55 36.57 -8.14 -31.24
C MET A 55 36.35 -7.09 -30.14
N ASN A 56 35.19 -7.11 -29.48
CA ASN A 56 34.92 -6.20 -28.37
C ASN A 56 35.87 -6.43 -27.19
N MET A 57 36.13 -7.70 -26.81
CA MET A 57 37.09 -8.06 -25.76
C MET A 57 38.53 -7.62 -26.11
N MET A 58 38.95 -7.82 -27.35
CA MET A 58 40.27 -7.36 -27.83
C MET A 58 40.37 -5.83 -27.81
N SER A 59 39.31 -5.12 -28.21
CA SER A 59 39.26 -3.65 -28.18
C SER A 59 39.26 -3.06 -26.76
N GLN A 60 38.75 -3.81 -25.77
CA GLN A 60 38.75 -3.42 -24.37
C GLN A 60 40.10 -3.67 -23.70
N ASN A 61 40.79 -4.75 -24.08
CA ASN A 61 42.04 -5.16 -23.46
C ASN A 61 43.29 -4.52 -24.11
N ASN A 62 43.24 -4.14 -25.40
CA ASN A 62 44.30 -3.42 -26.10
C ASN A 62 43.71 -2.36 -27.03
N PRO A 63 43.61 -1.10 -26.59
CA PRO A 63 43.10 -0.02 -27.42
C PRO A 63 44.19 0.46 -28.38
N ILE A 64 44.57 -0.36 -29.36
CA ILE A 64 45.37 0.11 -30.50
C ILE A 64 44.43 0.93 -31.38
N VAL A 65 44.12 2.15 -30.93
CA VAL A 65 43.35 3.11 -31.73
C VAL A 65 44.29 3.61 -32.82
N THR A 66 44.06 3.16 -34.05
CA THR A 66 44.78 3.70 -35.20
C THR A 66 44.55 5.22 -35.26
N LYS A 67 45.55 5.98 -35.75
CA LYS A 67 45.45 7.46 -35.83
C LYS A 67 44.20 7.90 -36.62
N GLU A 68 43.77 7.10 -37.59
CA GLU A 68 42.57 7.34 -38.38
C GLU A 68 41.28 7.18 -37.57
N GLU A 69 41.17 6.13 -36.76
CA GLU A 69 40.02 5.93 -35.89
C GLU A 69 39.91 7.02 -34.82
N ALA A 70 41.04 7.49 -34.28
CA ALA A 70 41.06 8.61 -33.36
C ALA A 70 40.52 9.89 -34.02
N LYS A 71 40.91 10.16 -35.27
CA LYS A 71 40.40 11.30 -36.07
C LYS A 71 38.90 11.16 -36.32
N LYS A 72 38.41 9.97 -36.71
CA LYS A 72 36.98 9.70 -36.93
C LYS A 72 36.17 9.92 -35.65
N LYS A 73 36.63 9.39 -34.50
CA LYS A 73 35.98 9.58 -33.18
C LYS A 73 35.95 11.07 -32.76
N LYS A 74 37.02 11.84 -33.04
CA LYS A 74 37.04 13.30 -32.77
C LYS A 74 36.00 14.05 -33.63
N LYS A 75 35.92 13.75 -34.94
CA LYS A 75 34.92 14.35 -35.83
C LYS A 75 33.49 14.08 -35.34
N GLN A 76 33.19 12.83 -34.96
CA GLN A 76 31.88 12.46 -34.41
C GLN A 76 31.56 13.23 -33.13
N LYS A 77 32.51 13.32 -32.19
CA LYS A 77 32.32 14.10 -30.95
C LYS A 77 32.04 15.57 -31.22
N ASN A 78 32.74 16.19 -32.18
CA ASN A 78 32.50 17.57 -32.56
C ASN A 78 31.14 17.77 -33.24
N ALA A 79 30.70 16.81 -34.05
CA ALA A 79 29.36 16.82 -34.63
C ALA A 79 28.26 16.75 -33.56
N VAL A 80 28.44 15.88 -32.55
CA VAL A 80 27.52 15.77 -31.40
C VAL A 80 27.46 17.09 -30.62
N LEU A 81 28.60 17.76 -30.40
CA LEU A 81 28.62 19.06 -29.74
C LEU A 81 27.89 20.13 -30.55
N LYS A 82 28.11 20.18 -31.87
CA LYS A 82 27.43 21.14 -32.74
C LYS A 82 25.91 20.96 -32.72
N GLN A 83 25.43 19.72 -32.85
CA GLN A 83 24.00 19.41 -32.75
C GLN A 83 23.43 19.76 -31.37
N ALA A 84 24.17 19.48 -30.30
CA ALA A 84 23.73 19.84 -28.96
C ALA A 84 23.65 21.37 -28.79
N GLU A 85 24.60 22.13 -29.34
CA GLU A 85 24.57 23.59 -29.33
C GLU A 85 23.40 24.16 -30.15
N GLU A 86 23.09 23.57 -31.31
CA GLU A 86 21.89 23.89 -32.11
C GLU A 86 20.59 23.67 -31.31
N LEU A 87 20.57 22.66 -30.43
CA LEU A 87 19.48 22.39 -29.49
C LEU A 87 19.54 23.23 -28.20
N GLY A 88 20.48 24.18 -28.11
CA GLY A 88 20.67 25.06 -26.94
C GLY A 88 21.40 24.42 -25.76
N LEU A 89 21.90 23.20 -25.90
CA LEU A 89 22.64 22.47 -24.86
C LEU A 89 24.14 22.71 -25.02
N LYS A 90 24.72 23.50 -24.11
CA LYS A 90 26.16 23.79 -24.12
C LYS A 90 26.93 22.89 -23.16
N LYS A 91 28.09 22.41 -23.63
CA LYS A 91 29.05 21.66 -22.82
C LYS A 91 29.72 22.58 -21.80
N GLY A 92 29.91 22.09 -20.57
CA GLY A 92 30.62 22.84 -19.54
C GLY A 92 32.11 23.06 -19.88
N LYS A 93 32.70 24.15 -19.37
CA LYS A 93 34.12 24.51 -19.61
C LYS A 93 35.07 23.37 -19.26
N PHE A 94 34.88 22.73 -18.10
CA PHE A 94 35.73 21.64 -17.59
C PHE A 94 35.12 20.24 -17.80
N GLU A 95 34.05 20.13 -18.58
CA GLU A 95 33.37 18.87 -18.81
C GLU A 95 34.03 18.09 -19.96
N THR A 96 34.04 16.76 -19.92
CA THR A 96 34.42 15.95 -21.09
C THR A 96 33.20 15.66 -21.96
N VAL A 97 33.37 15.43 -23.27
CA VAL A 97 32.24 15.13 -24.17
C VAL A 97 31.41 13.93 -23.70
N SER A 98 32.07 12.91 -23.12
CA SER A 98 31.38 11.75 -22.55
C SER A 98 30.51 12.10 -21.34
N ARG A 99 31.03 12.95 -20.43
CA ARG A 99 30.24 13.44 -19.27
C ARG A 99 29.08 14.32 -19.71
N PHE A 100 29.30 15.16 -20.72
CA PHE A 100 28.27 16.00 -21.32
C PHE A 100 27.11 15.18 -21.89
N VAL A 101 27.42 14.14 -22.68
CA VAL A 101 26.40 13.23 -23.23
C VAL A 101 25.65 12.52 -22.11
N ARG A 102 26.36 11.96 -21.11
CA ARG A 102 25.72 11.32 -19.95
C ARG A 102 24.80 12.25 -19.17
N ARG A 103 25.18 13.52 -19.02
CA ARG A 103 24.34 14.52 -18.35
C ARG A 103 23.05 14.76 -19.13
N ILE A 104 23.15 14.93 -20.45
CA ILE A 104 21.98 15.09 -21.32
C ILE A 104 21.08 13.85 -21.23
N GLU A 105 21.64 12.66 -21.37
CA GLU A 105 20.91 11.39 -21.22
C GLU A 105 20.22 11.30 -19.86
N GLY A 106 20.90 11.69 -18.77
CA GLY A 106 20.31 11.72 -17.44
C GLY A 106 19.12 12.67 -17.34
N THR A 107 19.24 13.89 -17.87
CA THR A 107 18.14 14.86 -17.88
C THR A 107 16.94 14.39 -18.72
N LEU A 108 17.20 13.75 -19.87
CA LEU A 108 16.15 13.19 -20.73
C LEU A 108 15.43 12.03 -20.04
N HIS A 109 16.17 11.11 -19.43
CA HIS A 109 15.57 10.01 -18.68
C HIS A 109 14.75 10.52 -17.49
N SER A 110 15.20 11.55 -16.76
CA SER A 110 14.41 12.18 -15.69
C SER A 110 13.08 12.71 -16.21
N ARG A 111 13.12 13.51 -17.29
CA ARG A 111 11.90 14.06 -17.91
C ARG A 111 10.95 12.99 -18.40
N ILE A 112 11.46 11.93 -19.04
CA ILE A 112 10.65 10.80 -19.48
C ILE A 112 10.02 10.10 -18.27
N ASN A 113 10.78 9.89 -17.20
CA ASN A 113 10.26 9.27 -15.98
C ASN A 113 9.19 10.12 -15.29
N GLU A 114 9.37 11.45 -15.25
CA GLU A 114 8.38 12.40 -14.73
C GLU A 114 7.09 12.35 -15.56
N GLN A 115 7.19 12.39 -16.89
CA GLN A 115 6.03 12.28 -17.78
C GLN A 115 5.33 10.92 -17.63
N MET A 116 6.09 9.84 -17.50
CA MET A 116 5.54 8.52 -17.21
C MET A 116 4.83 8.49 -15.85
N ALA A 117 5.36 9.15 -14.82
CA ALA A 117 4.71 9.24 -13.52
C ALA A 117 3.40 10.01 -13.61
N ILE A 118 3.40 11.19 -14.24
CA ILE A 118 2.21 11.99 -14.51
C ILE A 118 1.15 11.17 -15.25
N ALA A 119 1.55 10.42 -16.28
CA ALA A 119 0.66 9.54 -17.04
C ALA A 119 0.12 8.38 -16.20
N LYS A 120 0.97 7.71 -15.41
CA LYS A 120 0.57 6.64 -14.49
C LYS A 120 -0.45 7.11 -13.46
N HIS A 121 -0.32 8.35 -12.99
CA HIS A 121 -1.25 8.97 -12.05
C HIS A 121 -2.50 9.56 -12.73
N GLY A 122 -2.66 9.41 -14.04
CA GLY A 122 -3.82 9.94 -14.78
C GLY A 122 -3.86 11.47 -14.84
N LEU A 123 -2.75 12.13 -14.55
CA LEU A 123 -2.59 13.58 -14.56
C LEU A 123 -2.07 14.09 -15.93
N ALA A 124 -1.83 13.18 -16.88
CA ALA A 124 -1.38 13.53 -18.22
C ALA A 124 -2.37 14.50 -18.90
N GLY A 125 -1.85 15.62 -19.38
CA GLY A 125 -2.64 16.66 -20.06
C GLY A 125 -3.25 17.71 -19.13
N ARG A 126 -3.15 17.58 -17.81
CA ARG A 126 -3.51 18.64 -16.87
C ARG A 126 -2.36 19.62 -16.70
N LYS A 127 -2.68 20.90 -16.57
CA LYS A 127 -1.67 21.93 -16.27
C LYS A 127 -1.18 21.76 -14.84
N GLN A 128 0.09 22.05 -14.58
CA GLN A 128 0.67 21.96 -13.24
C GLN A 128 -0.11 22.81 -12.23
N GLU A 129 -0.56 23.99 -12.64
CA GLU A 129 -1.35 24.92 -11.83
C GLU A 129 -2.68 24.31 -11.33
N GLU A 130 -3.34 23.48 -12.16
CA GLU A 130 -4.59 22.81 -11.78
C GLU A 130 -4.34 21.73 -10.72
N ILE A 131 -3.23 21.00 -10.87
CA ILE A 131 -2.79 19.98 -9.93
C ILE A 131 -2.49 20.63 -8.58
N ASP A 132 -1.73 21.73 -8.58
CA ASP A 132 -1.36 22.46 -7.37
C ASP A 132 -2.59 23.07 -6.67
N ALA A 133 -3.54 23.60 -7.45
CA ALA A 133 -4.80 24.11 -6.92
C ALA A 133 -5.66 23.01 -6.26
N ASP A 134 -5.66 21.80 -6.82
CA ASP A 134 -6.37 20.66 -6.23
C ASP A 134 -5.71 20.18 -4.93
N TYR A 135 -4.37 20.18 -4.85
CA TYR A 135 -3.65 19.93 -3.59
C TYR A 135 -3.96 21.00 -2.53
N ALA A 136 -3.99 22.29 -2.91
CA ALA A 136 -4.34 23.37 -1.99
C ALA A 136 -5.76 23.21 -1.41
N LYS A 137 -6.74 22.80 -2.22
CA LYS A 137 -8.10 22.50 -1.75
C LYS A 137 -8.14 21.32 -0.77
N ILE A 138 -7.29 20.32 -0.96
CA ILE A 138 -7.19 19.17 -0.05
C ILE A 138 -6.62 19.62 1.29
N ASP A 139 -5.54 20.40 1.27
CA ASP A 139 -4.89 20.92 2.47
C ASP A 139 -5.81 21.85 3.27
N GLU A 140 -6.55 22.74 2.59
CA GLU A 140 -7.55 23.59 3.23
C GLU A 140 -8.67 22.77 3.88
N LYS A 141 -9.15 21.72 3.21
CA LYS A 141 -10.16 20.82 3.79
C LYS A 141 -9.62 20.11 5.03
N GLU A 142 -8.37 19.67 5.03
CA GLU A 142 -7.75 19.03 6.18
C GLU A 142 -7.59 20.01 7.36
N LYS A 143 -7.16 21.25 7.09
CA LYS A 143 -7.08 22.32 8.10
C LYS A 143 -8.45 22.58 8.72
N ARG A 144 -9.50 22.72 7.90
CA ARG A 144 -10.87 22.91 8.40
C ARG A 144 -11.35 21.75 9.28
N LYS A 145 -11.05 20.50 8.91
CA LYS A 145 -11.38 19.32 9.73
C LYS A 145 -10.65 19.35 11.08
N LYS A 146 -9.35 19.62 11.08
CA LYS A 146 -8.56 19.73 12.32
C LYS A 146 -9.08 20.84 13.24
N ASP A 147 -9.49 21.98 12.67
CA ASP A 147 -10.03 23.08 13.45
C ASP A 147 -11.44 22.79 13.98
N GLN A 148 -12.27 22.05 13.23
CA GLN A 148 -13.54 21.52 13.74
C GLN A 148 -13.34 20.55 14.91
N GLU A 149 -12.41 19.60 14.77
CA GLU A 149 -12.08 18.64 15.84
C GLU A 149 -11.58 19.36 17.11
N LYS A 150 -10.72 20.37 16.97
CA LYS A 150 -10.28 21.20 18.09
C LYS A 150 -11.45 21.89 18.80
N ARG A 151 -12.37 22.50 18.03
CA ARG A 151 -13.56 23.16 18.59
C ARG A 151 -14.48 22.18 19.31
N GLU A 152 -14.67 20.97 18.77
CA GLU A 152 -15.45 19.92 19.43
C GLU A 152 -14.84 19.46 20.75
N ILE A 153 -13.50 19.30 20.77
CA ILE A 153 -12.77 18.94 21.99
C ILE A 153 -12.90 20.05 23.04
N GLU A 154 -12.72 21.31 22.64
CA GLU A 154 -12.88 22.46 23.55
C GLU A 154 -14.30 22.52 24.13
N ASN A 155 -15.33 22.29 23.31
CA ASN A 155 -16.72 22.26 23.78
C ASN A 155 -16.96 21.12 24.77
N LYS A 156 -16.46 19.91 24.49
CA LYS A 156 -16.51 18.77 25.43
C LYS A 156 -15.80 19.08 26.75
N ILE A 157 -14.66 19.78 26.70
CA ILE A 157 -13.93 20.19 27.91
C ILE A 157 -14.74 21.23 28.70
N LYS A 158 -15.34 22.23 28.03
CA LYS A 158 -16.19 23.24 28.68
C LYS A 158 -17.42 22.61 29.34
N GLU A 159 -18.08 21.68 28.67
CA GLU A 159 -19.22 20.93 29.24
C GLU A 159 -18.79 20.08 30.44
N ALA A 160 -17.66 19.37 30.33
CA ALA A 160 -17.12 18.58 31.44
C ALA A 160 -16.76 19.47 32.65
N ARG A 161 -16.21 20.68 32.42
CA ARG A 161 -15.94 21.66 33.49
C ARG A 161 -17.23 22.15 34.15
N LYS A 162 -18.24 22.56 33.36
CA LYS A 162 -19.55 22.98 33.90
C LYS A 162 -20.21 21.87 34.74
N LYS A 163 -20.16 20.62 34.28
CA LYS A 163 -20.71 19.48 35.02
C LYS A 163 -19.97 19.24 36.35
N ARG A 164 -18.64 19.34 36.36
CA ARG A 164 -17.85 19.23 37.59
C ARG A 164 -18.19 20.35 38.58
N GLU A 165 -18.40 21.57 38.10
CA GLU A 165 -18.78 22.70 38.93
C GLU A 165 -20.18 22.53 39.55
N GLN A 166 -21.17 22.08 38.77
CA GLN A 166 -22.51 21.77 39.27
C GLN A 166 -22.50 20.62 40.29
N ASP A 167 -21.71 19.57 40.04
CA ASP A 167 -21.54 18.47 41.00
C ASP A 167 -20.84 18.91 42.29
N ALA A 168 -19.91 19.88 42.21
CA ALA A 168 -19.27 20.47 43.39
C ALA A 168 -20.26 21.30 44.21
N LYS A 169 -21.06 22.16 43.57
CA LYS A 169 -22.13 22.94 44.22
C LYS A 169 -23.15 22.05 44.93
N ARG A 170 -23.60 20.97 44.27
CA ARG A 170 -24.51 19.98 44.88
C ARG A 170 -23.91 19.25 46.07
N LYS A 171 -22.61 18.97 46.05
CA LYS A 171 -21.92 18.36 47.21
C LYS A 171 -21.85 19.33 48.38
N GLU A 172 -21.49 20.58 48.12
CA GLU A 172 -21.41 21.63 49.13
C GLU A 172 -22.78 21.89 49.79
N GLU A 173 -23.86 21.96 49.00
CA GLU A 173 -25.23 22.04 49.51
C GLU A 173 -25.61 20.80 50.36
N SER A 174 -25.21 19.61 49.93
CA SER A 174 -25.47 18.38 50.68
C SER A 174 -24.69 18.29 51.99
N GLU A 175 -23.49 18.88 52.05
CA GLU A 175 -22.66 18.96 53.26
C GLU A 175 -23.22 20.00 54.22
N LYS A 176 -23.61 21.18 53.74
CA LYS A 176 -24.31 22.21 54.52
C LYS A 176 -25.62 21.67 55.11
N ALA A 177 -26.41 20.92 54.34
CA ALA A 177 -27.64 20.30 54.83
C ALA A 177 -27.38 19.21 55.90
N LYS A 178 -26.29 18.44 55.77
CA LYS A 178 -25.87 17.47 56.79
C LYS A 178 -25.38 18.15 58.06
N GLU A 179 -24.68 19.27 57.93
CA GLU A 179 -24.19 20.07 59.05
C GLU A 179 -25.36 20.70 59.80
N GLN A 180 -26.33 21.30 59.10
CA GLN A 180 -27.57 21.80 59.70
C GLN A 180 -28.37 20.69 60.40
N ARG A 181 -28.45 19.48 59.83
CA ARG A 181 -29.07 18.33 60.50
C ARG A 181 -28.31 17.90 61.77
N LYS A 182 -26.98 17.95 61.77
CA LYS A 182 -26.18 17.64 62.97
C LYS A 182 -26.38 18.69 64.06
N VAL A 183 -26.44 19.97 63.69
CA VAL A 183 -26.70 21.07 64.63
C VAL A 183 -28.12 20.97 65.20
N ALA A 184 -29.14 20.72 64.36
CA ALA A 184 -30.50 20.52 64.82
C ALA A 184 -30.64 19.29 65.74
N LYS A 185 -29.95 18.19 65.43
CA LYS A 185 -29.90 17.02 66.31
C LYS A 185 -29.24 17.33 67.66
N ARG A 186 -28.18 18.14 67.67
CA ARG A 186 -27.52 18.56 68.92
C ARG A 186 -28.42 19.44 69.79
N LYS A 187 -29.19 20.34 69.17
CA LYS A 187 -30.17 21.15 69.90
C LYS A 187 -31.31 20.32 70.49
N MET A 188 -31.81 19.33 69.74
CA MET A 188 -32.84 18.40 70.25
C MET A 188 -32.31 17.47 71.35
N THR A 189 -31.01 17.13 71.36
CA THR A 189 -30.42 16.35 72.48
C THR A 189 -30.10 17.22 73.70
N GLU A 190 -29.77 18.51 73.53
CA GLU A 190 -29.66 19.46 74.65
C GLU A 190 -31.02 19.74 75.30
N GLU A 191 -32.09 19.87 74.50
CA GLU A 191 -33.47 20.02 75.02
C GLU A 191 -33.99 18.72 75.69
N VAL A 192 -33.48 17.54 75.32
CA VAL A 192 -33.83 16.26 75.96
C VAL A 192 -32.97 15.98 77.21
N GLU A 193 -31.70 16.44 77.26
CA GLU A 193 -30.89 16.36 78.50
C GLU A 193 -31.36 17.35 79.59
N GLU A 194 -32.15 18.39 79.26
CA GLU A 194 -32.87 19.20 80.25
C GLU A 194 -34.20 18.55 80.72
N GLU A 195 -34.70 17.51 80.04
CA GLU A 195 -35.92 16.77 80.42
C GLU A 195 -35.65 15.34 80.95
N GLU A 196 -34.46 14.75 80.75
CA GLU A 196 -34.07 13.41 81.22
C GLU A 196 -33.18 13.42 82.49
N GLU A 197 -33.43 14.33 83.44
CA GLU A 197 -32.98 14.15 84.85
C GLU A 197 -33.99 13.36 85.70
N GLU A 198 -35.05 12.81 85.10
CA GLU A 198 -35.90 11.81 85.73
C GLU A 198 -36.12 10.60 84.80
N GLU A 199 -35.77 9.45 85.37
CA GLU A 199 -36.30 8.11 85.08
C GLU A 199 -35.33 7.07 84.47
N LYS A 200 -35.30 5.94 85.18
CA LYS A 200 -34.34 4.84 85.12
C LYS A 200 -34.53 3.95 83.89
N GLY A 201 -33.39 3.53 83.32
CA GLY A 201 -32.95 2.13 83.15
C GLY A 201 -33.89 1.04 82.64
N SER A 202 -33.47 0.33 81.58
CA SER A 202 -33.44 -1.16 81.55
C SER A 202 -32.82 -1.72 80.26
N GLU A 203 -31.88 -2.64 80.45
CA GLU A 203 -31.48 -3.88 79.74
C GLU A 203 -32.18 -4.39 78.45
N SER A 204 -31.38 -5.20 77.72
CA SER A 204 -31.73 -6.28 76.74
C SER A 204 -32.30 -5.87 75.36
N ASP A 205 -32.08 -6.54 74.22
CA ASP A 205 -31.50 -7.86 73.92
C ASP A 205 -31.17 -7.99 72.41
N GLU A 206 -30.36 -8.99 72.07
CA GLU A 206 -30.05 -9.48 70.70
C GLU A 206 -31.26 -10.13 70.02
N VAL A 207 -31.41 -10.02 68.68
CA VAL A 207 -31.98 -11.10 67.82
C VAL A 207 -31.48 -11.02 66.36
N GLU A 208 -30.83 -12.09 65.88
CA GLU A 208 -30.63 -12.49 64.48
C GLU A 208 -31.97 -12.87 63.82
N ASP A 209 -32.23 -12.58 62.53
CA ASP A 209 -32.71 -13.66 61.64
C ASP A 209 -32.71 -13.38 60.12
N GLU A 210 -32.33 -14.46 59.44
CA GLU A 210 -32.74 -15.08 58.19
C GLU A 210 -32.88 -14.41 56.80
N GLU A 211 -32.29 -15.15 55.88
CA GLU A 211 -32.35 -15.10 54.43
C GLU A 211 -33.78 -15.31 53.87
N ARG A 212 -34.18 -14.51 52.88
CA ARG A 212 -35.18 -14.94 51.87
C ARG A 212 -34.82 -14.48 50.46
N LYS A 213 -34.64 -15.45 49.55
CA LYS A 213 -34.66 -15.26 48.09
C LYS A 213 -36.11 -15.24 47.58
N PRO A 214 -36.37 -14.58 46.43
CA PRO A 214 -37.18 -15.25 45.41
C PRO A 214 -36.63 -15.17 43.97
N LYS A 215 -37.31 -15.93 43.12
CA LYS A 215 -36.92 -16.53 41.84
C LYS A 215 -36.97 -15.58 40.61
N LYS A 216 -36.35 -16.10 39.54
CA LYS A 216 -36.20 -15.61 38.16
C LYS A 216 -37.50 -15.16 37.47
N GLY A 217 -37.38 -14.12 36.62
CA GLY A 217 -38.23 -13.94 35.45
C GLY A 217 -38.25 -12.54 34.81
N LYS A 218 -37.36 -12.31 33.83
CA LYS A 218 -37.48 -11.46 32.60
C LYS A 218 -36.22 -10.64 32.30
N LYS A 219 -35.75 -10.81 31.06
CA LYS A 219 -34.52 -10.25 30.49
C LYS A 219 -34.70 -8.78 30.14
N GLU A 220 -33.98 -7.93 30.84
CA GLU A 220 -33.47 -6.66 30.32
C GLU A 220 -32.01 -6.55 30.80
N GLU A 221 -31.12 -6.12 29.91
CA GLU A 221 -29.68 -6.01 30.15
C GLU A 221 -29.36 -4.99 31.25
N LYS A 222 -29.48 -5.43 32.51
CA LYS A 222 -28.93 -4.71 33.65
C LYS A 222 -27.41 -4.78 33.54
N LYS A 223 -26.77 -3.65 33.23
CA LYS A 223 -25.35 -3.41 33.51
C LYS A 223 -25.13 -3.72 34.99
N VAL A 224 -24.64 -4.92 35.27
CA VAL A 224 -24.29 -5.37 36.63
C VAL A 224 -23.28 -4.37 37.15
N ARG A 225 -23.70 -3.56 38.13
CA ARG A 225 -22.81 -2.66 38.85
C ARG A 225 -21.89 -3.56 39.67
N LEU A 226 -20.77 -3.96 39.07
CA LEU A 226 -19.69 -4.66 39.76
C LEU A 226 -19.37 -3.91 41.06
N SER A 227 -19.23 -4.68 42.15
CA SER A 227 -18.91 -4.12 43.46
C SER A 227 -17.60 -3.31 43.37
N LYS A 228 -17.41 -2.31 44.26
CA LYS A 228 -16.17 -1.51 44.29
C LYS A 228 -14.89 -2.37 44.34
N LYS A 229 -14.97 -3.56 44.96
CA LYS A 229 -13.87 -4.54 45.05
C LYS A 229 -13.59 -5.22 43.69
N GLU A 230 -14.61 -5.56 42.92
CA GLU A 230 -14.45 -6.19 41.60
C GLU A 230 -13.95 -5.21 40.54
N ARG A 231 -14.44 -3.96 40.53
CA ARG A 231 -13.89 -2.89 39.66
C ARG A 231 -12.41 -2.65 39.92
N ARG A 232 -11.97 -2.69 41.18
CA ARG A 232 -10.54 -2.59 41.52
C ARG A 232 -9.73 -3.79 41.01
N LYS A 233 -10.25 -5.02 41.13
CA LYS A 233 -9.59 -6.22 40.59
C LYS A 233 -9.51 -6.20 39.06
N GLU A 234 -10.55 -5.73 38.37
CA GLU A 234 -10.58 -5.64 36.91
C GLU A 234 -9.63 -4.55 36.36
N THR A 235 -9.63 -3.37 36.97
CA THR A 235 -8.68 -2.29 36.62
C THR A 235 -7.22 -2.66 36.91
N LEU A 236 -6.95 -3.42 37.98
CA LEU A 236 -5.62 -3.97 38.26
C LEU A 236 -5.19 -5.02 37.22
N LYS A 237 -6.10 -5.91 36.80
CA LYS A 237 -5.82 -6.88 35.72
C LYS A 237 -5.54 -6.16 34.39
N ALA A 238 -6.35 -5.16 34.04
CA ALA A 238 -6.15 -4.36 32.83
C ALA A 238 -4.80 -3.64 32.83
N ARG A 239 -4.41 -3.01 33.96
CA ARG A 239 -3.09 -2.37 34.11
C ARG A 239 -1.94 -3.36 33.94
N LYS A 240 -2.01 -4.55 34.56
CA LYS A 240 -0.98 -5.59 34.41
C LYS A 240 -0.84 -6.06 32.96
N THR A 241 -1.94 -6.22 32.24
CA THR A 241 -1.89 -6.64 30.83
C THR A 241 -1.33 -5.56 29.91
N ASP A 242 -1.60 -4.29 30.19
CA ASP A 242 -1.11 -3.16 29.39
C ASP A 242 0.39 -2.92 29.63
N GLU A 243 0.84 -3.07 30.88
CA GLU A 243 2.26 -3.00 31.25
C GLU A 243 3.07 -4.16 30.65
N GLN A 244 2.53 -5.37 30.62
CA GLN A 244 3.16 -6.51 29.92
C GLN A 244 3.28 -6.27 28.40
N LYS A 245 2.26 -5.65 27.78
CA LYS A 245 2.33 -5.28 26.36
C LYS A 245 3.37 -4.20 26.09
N ARG A 246 3.52 -3.21 26.98
CA ARG A 246 4.58 -2.19 26.88
C ARG A 246 5.97 -2.78 27.04
N LYS A 247 6.20 -3.61 28.06
CA LYS A 247 7.49 -4.32 28.23
C LYS A 247 7.84 -5.21 27.04
N ALA A 248 6.86 -5.90 26.45
CA ALA A 248 7.09 -6.69 25.24
C ALA A 248 7.39 -5.85 23.99
N GLY A 249 6.80 -4.65 23.88
CA GLY A 249 7.10 -3.69 22.82
C GLY A 249 8.48 -3.04 22.96
N GLU A 250 8.86 -2.66 24.18
CA GLU A 250 10.17 -2.08 24.50
C GLU A 250 11.32 -3.10 24.30
N ALA A 251 11.10 -4.37 24.68
CA ALA A 251 12.06 -5.45 24.41
C ALA A 251 12.29 -5.70 22.91
N LEU A 252 11.27 -5.43 22.07
CA LEU A 252 11.37 -5.59 20.62
C LEU A 252 12.11 -4.43 19.95
N ILE A 253 12.10 -3.25 20.57
CA ILE A 253 12.83 -2.05 20.11
C ILE A 253 14.30 -2.15 20.52
N ASN A 254 14.60 -2.69 21.71
CA ASN A 254 15.96 -2.90 22.20
C ASN A 254 16.68 -4.11 21.57
N SER A 255 15.98 -4.95 20.79
CA SER A 255 16.61 -6.03 19.99
C SER A 255 17.13 -5.56 18.62
N GLN A 256 17.05 -4.26 18.30
CA GLN A 256 17.82 -3.70 17.20
C GLN A 256 19.25 -3.50 17.68
N GLU A 257 20.09 -4.53 17.53
CA GLU A 257 21.53 -4.41 17.76
C GLU A 257 22.08 -3.27 16.89
N VAL A 258 22.62 -2.24 17.54
CA VAL A 258 23.32 -1.15 16.86
C VAL A 258 24.67 -1.71 16.41
N ILE A 259 24.73 -2.16 15.16
CA ILE A 259 25.95 -2.67 14.54
C ILE A 259 26.88 -1.48 14.29
N ALA A 260 28.10 -1.52 14.84
CA ALA A 260 29.10 -0.50 14.58
C ALA A 260 29.53 -0.52 13.10
N PHE A 261 29.72 0.66 12.51
CA PHE A 261 30.09 0.79 11.10
C PHE A 261 31.46 0.13 10.83
N GLY A 262 31.46 -1.04 10.19
CA GLY A 262 32.67 -1.81 9.87
C GLY A 262 32.61 -3.29 10.26
N GLU A 263 31.70 -3.69 11.14
CA GLU A 263 31.49 -5.11 11.43
C GLU A 263 30.68 -5.79 10.31
N ARG A 264 31.23 -6.87 9.75
CA ARG A 264 30.56 -7.72 8.77
C ARG A 264 30.13 -8.99 9.47
N TYR A 265 28.83 -9.24 9.49
CA TYR A 265 28.26 -10.50 9.97
C TYR A 265 28.57 -11.62 8.96
N ASP A 266 29.45 -12.55 9.33
CA ASP A 266 29.83 -13.69 8.47
C ASP A 266 28.82 -14.86 8.55
N ALA A 267 27.88 -14.81 9.50
CA ALA A 267 26.82 -15.80 9.65
C ALA A 267 25.46 -15.15 9.93
N PRO A 268 24.33 -15.73 9.48
CA PRO A 268 23.01 -15.20 9.81
C PRO A 268 22.77 -15.22 11.35
N PRO A 269 21.99 -14.26 11.89
CA PRO A 269 21.72 -14.18 13.32
C PRO A 269 21.02 -15.45 13.83
N VAL A 270 21.56 -16.03 14.91
CA VAL A 270 21.02 -17.25 15.53
C VAL A 270 20.01 -16.85 16.59
N PHE A 271 18.72 -17.10 16.34
CA PHE A 271 17.66 -16.78 17.30
C PHE A 271 17.58 -17.84 18.40
N ALA A 272 17.68 -17.43 19.67
CA ALA A 272 17.47 -18.29 20.82
C ALA A 272 15.99 -18.31 21.29
N GLY A 273 15.61 -19.36 22.03
CA GLY A 273 14.33 -19.43 22.76
C GLY A 273 13.07 -19.45 21.88
N HIS A 274 12.04 -18.68 22.26
CA HIS A 274 10.74 -18.63 21.56
C HIS A 274 10.82 -18.05 20.15
N LEU A 275 11.87 -17.27 19.85
CA LEU A 275 12.11 -16.69 18.53
C LEU A 275 12.66 -17.74 17.55
N LYS A 276 13.43 -18.72 18.05
CA LYS A 276 13.94 -19.85 17.25
C LYS A 276 12.83 -20.58 16.49
N LYS A 277 11.74 -20.92 17.19
CA LYS A 277 10.56 -21.60 16.60
C LYS A 277 9.83 -20.75 15.55
N LYS A 278 9.92 -19.42 15.63
CA LYS A 278 9.26 -18.48 14.71
C LYS A 278 10.10 -18.22 13.46
N PHE A 279 11.42 -18.12 13.61
CA PHE A 279 12.31 -17.71 12.53
C PHE A 279 13.05 -18.87 11.85
N GLU A 280 13.32 -19.98 12.54
CA GLU A 280 13.90 -21.15 11.88
C GLU A 280 12.85 -21.89 11.04
N PRO A 281 13.12 -22.16 9.74
CA PRO A 281 12.19 -22.84 8.86
C PRO A 281 11.93 -24.29 9.27
N LEU A 282 12.95 -24.97 9.80
CA LEU A 282 12.91 -26.41 10.11
C LEU A 282 12.15 -26.74 11.40
N MET A 283 12.14 -25.85 12.38
CA MET A 283 11.47 -26.04 13.68
C MET A 283 10.02 -25.54 13.70
N ALA A 284 9.55 -24.94 12.60
CA ALA A 284 8.20 -24.43 12.49
C ALA A 284 7.23 -25.55 12.12
N LYS A 285 6.25 -25.85 12.99
CA LYS A 285 5.16 -26.79 12.69
C LYS A 285 4.46 -26.39 11.38
N ALA A 286 4.44 -27.30 10.41
CA ALA A 286 3.77 -27.10 9.13
C ALA A 286 2.30 -26.69 9.36
N GLY A 287 1.88 -25.58 8.74
CA GLY A 287 0.50 -25.06 8.82
C GLY A 287 0.23 -23.99 9.89
N GLN A 288 1.15 -23.71 10.82
CA GLN A 288 0.93 -22.69 11.87
C GLN A 288 1.36 -21.27 11.49
N LYS A 289 2.18 -21.10 10.44
CA LYS A 289 2.61 -19.77 9.97
C LYS A 289 1.64 -19.26 8.93
N THR A 290 0.99 -18.14 9.19
CA THR A 290 0.49 -17.28 8.11
C THR A 290 1.71 -16.82 7.31
N LEU A 291 1.85 -17.27 6.07
CA LEU A 291 2.95 -16.86 5.20
C LEU A 291 3.07 -15.33 5.21
N LEU A 292 4.30 -14.79 5.18
CA LEU A 292 4.52 -13.34 5.12
C LEU A 292 3.71 -12.72 3.96
N LEU A 293 3.63 -13.44 2.84
CA LEU A 293 2.79 -13.06 1.71
C LEU A 293 1.31 -12.94 2.09
N HIS A 294 0.78 -13.83 2.94
CA HIS A 294 -0.60 -13.82 3.39
C HIS A 294 -0.88 -12.69 4.40
N SER A 295 0.06 -12.40 5.30
CA SER A 295 -0.07 -11.27 6.23
C SER A 295 0.11 -9.92 5.53
N MET A 296 0.96 -9.83 4.50
CA MET A 296 1.06 -8.67 3.62
C MET A 296 -0.18 -8.50 2.74
N LEU A 297 -0.75 -9.59 2.22
CA LEU A 297 -2.02 -9.53 1.49
C LEU A 297 -3.18 -9.09 2.40
N GLN A 298 -3.29 -9.58 3.63
CA GLN A 298 -4.34 -9.18 4.56
C GLN A 298 -4.20 -7.73 5.05
N LYS A 299 -2.96 -7.25 5.24
CA LYS A 299 -2.72 -5.83 5.57
C LYS A 299 -2.89 -4.89 4.38
N GLY A 300 -2.70 -5.41 3.16
CA GLY A 300 -2.98 -4.70 1.91
C GLY A 300 -4.41 -4.83 1.41
N SER A 301 -5.23 -5.74 1.96
CA SER A 301 -6.64 -5.91 1.58
C SER A 301 -7.54 -4.91 2.31
N GLN A 302 -7.25 -3.62 2.18
CA GLN A 302 -8.38 -2.71 2.05
C GLN A 302 -9.06 -3.13 0.75
N LYS A 303 -10.33 -3.55 0.84
CA LYS A 303 -11.13 -3.83 -0.36
C LYS A 303 -11.05 -2.57 -1.21
N THR A 304 -10.27 -2.63 -2.30
CA THR A 304 -10.19 -1.51 -3.21
C THR A 304 -11.58 -1.33 -3.80
N GLU A 305 -12.13 -0.11 -3.75
CA GLU A 305 -13.46 0.24 -4.29
C GLU A 305 -13.62 -0.12 -5.78
N TYR A 306 -12.53 -0.53 -6.44
CA TYR A 306 -12.51 -1.11 -7.77
C TYR A 306 -13.42 -2.33 -7.93
N LEU A 307 -13.63 -3.14 -6.88
CA LEU A 307 -14.56 -4.27 -6.93
C LEU A 307 -16.04 -3.84 -6.85
N ASP A 308 -16.33 -2.78 -6.08
CA ASP A 308 -17.69 -2.24 -5.91
C ASP A 308 -18.15 -1.38 -7.10
N ASN A 309 -17.22 -0.87 -7.92
CA ASN A 309 -17.53 -0.10 -9.13
C ASN A 309 -17.62 -0.95 -10.42
N SER A 310 -17.59 -2.28 -10.33
CA SER A 310 -17.64 -3.17 -11.51
C SER A 310 -18.88 -2.95 -12.39
N THR A 311 -20.04 -2.64 -11.80
CA THR A 311 -21.27 -2.31 -12.52
C THR A 311 -21.20 -0.94 -13.21
N LYS A 312 -20.57 0.06 -12.58
CA LYS A 312 -20.34 1.37 -13.18
C LYS A 312 -19.37 1.30 -14.37
N ILE A 313 -18.29 0.52 -14.24
CA ILE A 313 -17.31 0.29 -15.30
C ILE A 313 -17.97 -0.42 -16.50
N GLN A 314 -18.86 -1.38 -16.25
CA GLN A 314 -19.62 -2.05 -17.31
C GLN A 314 -20.59 -1.10 -18.01
N ALA A 315 -21.30 -0.26 -17.25
CA ALA A 315 -22.21 0.75 -17.81
C ALA A 315 -21.46 1.79 -18.66
N GLU A 316 -20.29 2.25 -18.21
CA GLU A 316 -19.45 3.19 -18.94
C GLU A 316 -18.87 2.57 -20.21
N ARG A 317 -18.43 1.30 -20.15
CA ARG A 317 -18.01 0.54 -21.33
C ARG A 317 -19.13 0.42 -22.37
N GLN A 318 -20.36 0.16 -21.94
CA GLN A 318 -21.51 0.07 -22.83
C GLN A 318 -21.83 1.42 -23.50
N ARG A 319 -21.79 2.53 -22.73
CA ARG A 319 -21.94 3.88 -23.27
C ARG A 319 -20.90 4.21 -24.35
N VAL A 320 -19.63 3.85 -24.14
CA VAL A 320 -18.57 4.07 -25.11
C VAL A 320 -18.79 3.24 -26.38
N ILE A 321 -19.22 1.98 -26.25
CA ILE A 321 -19.54 1.12 -27.39
C ILE A 321 -20.70 1.71 -28.21
N ASP A 322 -21.75 2.20 -27.55
CA ASP A 322 -22.92 2.74 -28.23
C ASP A 322 -22.62 4.11 -28.87
N ALA A 323 -21.81 4.97 -28.23
CA ALA A 323 -21.31 6.20 -28.83
C ALA A 323 -20.48 5.93 -30.09
N TYR A 324 -19.58 4.94 -30.05
CA TYR A 324 -18.78 4.55 -31.21
C TYR A 324 -19.65 3.99 -32.35
N ARG A 325 -20.66 3.17 -32.02
CA ARG A 325 -21.63 2.66 -33.01
C ARG A 325 -22.43 3.79 -33.65
N ASN A 326 -22.84 4.79 -32.88
CA ASN A 326 -23.57 5.95 -33.39
C ASN A 326 -22.70 6.80 -34.31
N MET A 327 -21.44 7.09 -33.94
CA MET A 327 -20.49 7.76 -34.83
C MET A 327 -20.25 6.97 -36.12
N LYS A 328 -20.10 5.64 -36.03
CA LYS A 328 -19.92 4.80 -37.21
C LYS A 328 -21.16 4.79 -38.12
N LYS A 329 -22.36 4.76 -37.53
CA LYS A 329 -23.63 4.90 -38.27
C LYS A 329 -23.75 6.26 -38.95
N GLN A 330 -23.43 7.34 -38.25
CA GLN A 330 -23.43 8.70 -38.82
C GLN A 330 -22.43 8.83 -39.96
N ARG A 331 -21.22 8.29 -39.81
CA ARG A 331 -20.20 8.29 -40.87
C ARG A 331 -20.65 7.50 -42.10
N ASN A 332 -21.27 6.33 -41.89
CA ASN A 332 -21.80 5.53 -42.98
C ASN A 332 -23.01 6.21 -43.65
N ALA A 333 -23.91 6.83 -42.88
CA ALA A 333 -25.05 7.58 -43.41
C ALA A 333 -24.60 8.81 -44.21
N ALA A 334 -23.59 9.55 -43.73
CA ALA A 334 -22.99 10.66 -44.45
C ALA A 334 -22.31 10.19 -45.75
N ALA A 335 -21.61 9.06 -45.73
CA ALA A 335 -21.00 8.48 -46.92
C ALA A 335 -22.05 8.03 -47.98
N VAL A 336 -23.17 7.47 -47.53
CA VAL A 336 -24.30 7.09 -48.40
C VAL A 336 -25.01 8.33 -48.96
N ALA A 337 -25.24 9.36 -48.14
CA ALA A 337 -25.83 10.62 -48.59
C ALA A 337 -24.93 11.35 -49.62
N SER A 338 -23.61 11.32 -49.42
CA SER A 338 -22.65 11.88 -50.40
C SER A 338 -22.57 11.06 -51.69
N ALA A 339 -22.86 9.76 -51.65
CA ALA A 339 -22.87 8.90 -52.83
C ALA A 339 -24.21 8.92 -53.59
N GLY A 340 -25.31 9.26 -52.91
CA GLY A 340 -26.66 9.32 -53.48
C GLY A 340 -27.06 10.66 -54.12
N GLY A 341 -26.24 11.71 -53.97
CA GLY A 341 -26.53 13.06 -54.50
C GLY A 341 -26.14 13.29 -55.98
N GLY A 342 -25.67 12.26 -56.69
CA GLY A 342 -25.11 12.39 -58.04
C GLY A 342 -26.05 12.07 -59.21
N PHE A 343 -27.37 12.01 -59.01
CA PHE A 343 -28.29 11.62 -60.08
C PHE A 343 -29.55 12.50 -60.11
N VAL A 344 -29.41 13.77 -60.51
CA VAL A 344 -30.53 14.58 -61.02
C VAL A 344 -30.06 15.44 -62.19
N ALA A 345 -30.66 15.13 -63.35
CA ALA A 345 -30.95 15.98 -64.51
C ALA A 345 -29.79 16.56 -65.35
N LEU A 346 -29.44 15.84 -66.42
CA LEU A 346 -29.28 16.47 -67.75
C LEU A 346 -30.41 15.97 -68.64
N SER A 347 -31.39 16.82 -68.88
CA SER A 347 -32.34 16.72 -69.99
C SER A 347 -32.70 18.15 -70.37
N GLU A 348 -31.97 18.66 -71.35
CA GLU A 348 -32.44 19.56 -72.42
C GLU A 348 -31.39 19.60 -73.53
#